data_AF-A0A7X0CPG4-F1
#
_entry.id   AF-A0A7X0CPG4-F1
#
_cell.length_a   1.000
_cell.length_b   1.000
_cell.length_c   1.000
_cell.angle_alpha   90.00
_cell.angle_beta   90.00
_cell.angle_gamma   90.00
#
_symmetry.space_group_name_H-M   'P 1'
#
loop_
_entity.id
_entity.type
_entity.pdbx_description
1 polymer ?
#
loop_
_entity_poly.entity_id
_entity_poly.type
_entity_poly.pdbx_seq_one_letter_code
_entity_poly.pdbx_strand_id
1 'polypeptide(L)'
;MRKLLKVLLPVLIDFGIFWVVVHYNTPAHPMKLVEIGNGNLYSLMAYFHLFGYLLLADGILTQYLIVVPLWDRGLVKGYPTRVATFICFAVVCVAFAGSISYIIWDPTEGRTPLFTFWFYLTEIQFFYWFFNFIVLLLIDRRKFAPQVPEPVEIESPV
;
A
#
# COMPACT_ATOMS: atom_id res chain seq x y z
N MET A 1 -15.69 -15.11 2.52
CA MET A 1 -15.01 -14.42 3.65
C MET A 1 -13.56 -14.02 3.34
N ARG A 2 -12.72 -14.92 2.80
CA ARG A 2 -11.30 -14.61 2.52
C ARG A 2 -11.06 -13.40 1.60
N LYS A 3 -11.89 -13.20 0.57
CA LYS A 3 -11.81 -12.03 -0.33
C LYS A 3 -12.06 -10.71 0.41
N LEU A 4 -13.08 -10.67 1.27
CA LEU A 4 -13.38 -9.49 2.09
C LEU A 4 -12.21 -9.14 3.02
N LEU A 5 -11.59 -10.16 3.65
CA LEU A 5 -10.41 -9.95 4.50
C LEU A 5 -9.21 -9.40 3.73
N LYS A 6 -8.97 -9.87 2.49
CA LYS A 6 -7.91 -9.34 1.62
C LYS A 6 -8.14 -7.89 1.19
N VAL A 7 -9.38 -7.45 1.19
CA VAL A 7 -9.77 -6.08 0.85
C VAL A 7 -9.66 -5.17 2.07
N LEU A 8 -10.30 -5.56 3.17
CA LEU A 8 -10.43 -4.68 4.33
C LEU A 8 -9.18 -4.68 5.20
N LEU A 9 -8.56 -5.83 5.45
CA LEU A 9 -7.52 -5.93 6.47
C LEU A 9 -6.26 -5.13 6.13
N PRO A 10 -5.70 -5.18 4.90
CA PRO A 10 -4.56 -4.33 4.54
C PRO A 10 -4.87 -2.85 4.69
N VAL A 11 -6.01 -2.42 4.11
CA VAL A 11 -6.40 -1.01 4.10
C VAL A 11 -6.67 -0.48 5.51
N LEU A 12 -7.34 -1.25 6.37
CA LEU A 12 -7.62 -0.84 7.74
C LEU A 12 -6.35 -0.81 8.62
N ILE A 13 -5.38 -1.69 8.37
CA ILE A 13 -4.09 -1.65 9.07
C ILE A 13 -3.33 -0.39 8.68
N ASP A 14 -3.18 -0.14 7.38
CA ASP A 14 -2.43 1.01 6.89
C ASP A 14 -3.10 2.32 7.31
N PHE A 15 -4.42 2.42 7.14
CA PHE A 15 -5.19 3.57 7.59
C PHE A 15 -5.12 3.75 9.11
N GLY A 16 -5.14 2.66 9.88
CA GLY A 16 -4.99 2.68 11.33
C GLY A 16 -3.62 3.20 11.76
N ILE A 17 -2.55 2.76 11.11
CA ILE A 17 -1.18 3.24 11.37
C ILE A 17 -1.10 4.75 11.10
N PHE A 18 -1.58 5.20 9.94
CA PHE A 18 -1.60 6.63 9.60
C PHE A 18 -2.45 7.43 10.58
N TRP A 19 -3.62 6.92 10.95
CA TRP A 19 -4.50 7.57 11.93
C TRP A 19 -3.83 7.71 13.29
N VAL A 20 -3.15 6.67 13.78
CA VAL A 20 -2.38 6.69 15.03
C VAL A 20 -1.28 7.75 14.96
N VAL A 21 -0.47 7.74 13.89
CA VAL A 21 0.60 8.72 13.70
C VAL A 21 0.05 10.14 13.73
N VAL A 22 -1.01 10.42 12.98
CA VAL A 22 -1.63 11.75 12.95
C VAL A 22 -2.21 12.12 14.32
N HIS A 23 -2.98 11.21 14.94
CA HIS A 23 -3.65 11.46 16.21
C HIS A 23 -2.68 11.80 17.35
N TYR A 24 -1.59 11.06 17.49
CA TYR A 24 -0.61 11.30 18.57
C TYR A 24 0.33 12.47 18.30
N ASN A 25 0.58 12.83 17.03
CA ASN A 25 1.41 13.99 16.70
C ASN A 25 0.61 15.31 16.73
N THR A 26 -0.71 15.29 16.52
CA THR A 26 -1.57 16.50 16.46
C THR A 26 -1.50 17.39 17.70
N PRO A 27 -1.47 16.87 18.94
CA PRO A 27 -1.35 17.73 20.13
C PRO A 27 -0.01 18.47 20.24
N ALA A 28 1.07 17.88 19.74
CA ALA A 28 2.42 18.44 19.80
C ALA A 28 2.77 19.29 18.56
N HIS A 29 2.05 19.07 17.46
CA HIS A 29 2.30 19.68 16.15
C HIS A 29 1.01 20.33 15.62
N PRO A 30 0.87 21.67 15.70
CA PRO A 30 -0.33 22.34 15.19
C PRO A 30 -0.46 22.09 13.69
N MET A 31 -1.65 21.68 13.25
CA MET A 31 -1.95 21.51 11.84
C MET A 31 -1.78 22.84 11.11
N LYS A 32 -0.92 22.87 10.10
CA LYS A 32 -0.68 24.05 9.27
C LYS A 32 -1.15 23.76 7.85
N LEU A 33 -2.32 24.29 7.50
CA LEU A 33 -2.87 24.19 6.14
C LEU A 33 -1.96 24.83 5.09
N VAL A 34 -1.21 25.85 5.48
CA VAL A 34 -0.21 26.53 4.63
C VAL A 34 0.97 25.61 4.29
N GLU A 35 1.20 24.58 5.09
CA GLU A 35 2.24 23.59 4.82
C GLU A 35 1.73 22.47 3.90
N ILE A 36 0.47 22.45 3.46
CA ILE A 36 0.01 21.45 2.48
C ILE A 36 0.82 21.63 1.21
N GLY A 37 1.56 20.60 0.82
CA GLY A 37 2.52 20.72 -0.29
C GLY A 37 3.86 21.33 0.11
N ASN A 38 4.28 21.24 1.40
CA ASN A 38 5.66 21.44 1.90
C ASN A 38 6.43 20.12 2.25
N GLY A 39 5.78 18.97 2.10
CA GLY A 39 6.48 17.67 2.00
C GLY A 39 6.99 17.20 3.34
N ASN A 40 6.31 17.64 4.39
CA ASN A 40 6.68 17.42 5.77
C ASN A 40 5.51 16.78 6.52
N LEU A 41 5.77 16.38 7.77
CA LEU A 41 4.78 15.72 8.61
C LEU A 41 3.52 16.58 8.81
N TYR A 42 3.65 17.92 8.85
CA TYR A 42 2.51 18.83 8.99
C TYR A 42 1.62 18.82 7.75
N SER A 43 2.21 18.79 6.55
CA SER A 43 1.49 18.61 5.28
C SER A 43 0.68 17.32 5.27
N LEU A 44 1.30 16.22 5.71
CA LEU A 44 0.68 14.90 5.75
C LEU A 44 -0.48 14.87 6.75
N MET A 45 -0.30 15.44 7.94
CA MET A 45 -1.33 15.51 8.98
C MET A 45 -2.53 16.35 8.52
N ALA A 46 -2.29 17.51 7.91
CA ALA A 46 -3.34 18.36 7.37
C ALA A 46 -4.11 17.66 6.23
N TYR A 47 -3.40 17.00 5.31
CA TYR A 47 -4.01 16.24 4.22
C TYR A 47 -4.85 15.06 4.73
N PHE A 48 -4.33 14.27 5.67
CA PHE A 48 -5.06 13.15 6.24
C PHE A 48 -6.28 13.60 7.05
N HIS A 49 -6.20 14.72 7.76
CA HIS A 49 -7.34 15.25 8.51
C HIS A 49 -8.48 15.69 7.59
N LEU A 50 -8.16 16.33 6.45
CA LEU A 50 -9.15 16.81 5.49
C LEU A 50 -9.73 15.70 4.61
N PHE A 51 -8.88 14.78 4.14
CA PHE A 51 -9.24 13.81 3.11
C PHE A 51 -9.27 12.36 3.61
N GLY A 52 -9.10 12.11 4.91
CA GLY A 52 -8.97 10.76 5.48
C GLY A 52 -10.08 9.79 5.06
N TYR A 53 -11.35 10.19 5.12
CA TYR A 53 -12.45 9.31 4.69
C TYR A 53 -12.45 9.01 3.19
N LEU A 54 -12.04 9.99 2.37
CA LEU A 54 -11.87 9.81 0.93
C LEU A 54 -10.71 8.86 0.64
N LEU A 55 -9.59 9.01 1.35
CA LEU A 55 -8.42 8.12 1.27
C LEU A 55 -8.77 6.69 1.69
N LEU A 56 -9.61 6.52 2.72
CA LEU A 56 -10.10 5.20 3.13
C LEU A 56 -10.96 4.55 2.05
N ALA A 57 -11.91 5.30 1.47
CA ALA A 57 -12.76 4.80 0.39
C ALA A 57 -11.93 4.44 -0.85
N ASP A 58 -11.01 5.30 -1.25
CA ASP A 58 -10.09 5.08 -2.36
C ASP A 58 -9.18 3.86 -2.12
N GLY A 59 -8.65 3.70 -0.90
CA GLY A 59 -7.86 2.53 -0.51
C GLY A 59 -8.67 1.23 -0.62
N ILE A 60 -9.92 1.21 -0.15
CA ILE A 60 -10.81 0.04 -0.28
C ILE A 60 -11.08 -0.28 -1.74
N LEU A 61 -11.39 0.74 -2.56
CA LEU A 61 -11.66 0.57 -3.99
C LEU A 61 -10.43 0.05 -4.74
N THR A 62 -9.26 0.64 -4.51
CA THR A 62 -7.99 0.22 -5.09
C THR A 62 -7.67 -1.22 -4.71
N GLN A 63 -7.84 -1.57 -3.43
CA GLN A 63 -7.60 -2.93 -2.97
C GLN A 63 -8.55 -3.94 -3.63
N TYR A 64 -9.83 -3.59 -3.77
CA TYR A 64 -10.85 -4.47 -4.35
C TYR A 64 -10.72 -4.64 -5.86
N LEU A 65 -10.54 -3.53 -6.59
CA LEU A 65 -10.58 -3.49 -8.06
C LEU A 65 -9.24 -3.86 -8.70
N ILE A 66 -8.13 -3.58 -8.03
CA ILE A 66 -6.79 -3.68 -8.62
C ILE A 66 -5.95 -4.72 -7.88
N VAL A 67 -5.73 -4.55 -6.57
CA VAL A 67 -4.74 -5.35 -5.83
C VAL A 67 -5.15 -6.80 -5.69
N VAL A 68 -6.36 -7.07 -5.17
CA VAL A 68 -6.82 -8.44 -4.96
C VAL A 68 -6.91 -9.25 -6.26
N PRO A 69 -7.47 -8.71 -7.37
CA PRO A 69 -7.45 -9.41 -8.66
C PRO A 69 -6.04 -9.70 -9.18
N LEU A 70 -5.10 -8.78 -9.05
CA LEU A 70 -3.71 -8.99 -9.47
C LEU A 70 -3.01 -10.01 -8.58
N TRP A 71 -3.22 -9.94 -7.26
CA TRP A 71 -2.72 -10.92 -6.31
C TRP A 71 -3.21 -12.33 -6.63
N ASP A 72 -4.53 -12.50 -6.78
CA ASP A 72 -5.14 -13.81 -7.03
C ASP A 72 -4.70 -14.40 -8.39
N ARG A 73 -4.46 -13.56 -9.42
CA ARG A 73 -3.86 -14.00 -10.70
C ARG A 73 -2.39 -14.38 -10.55
N GLY A 74 -1.62 -13.65 -9.74
CA GLY A 74 -0.21 -13.95 -9.45
C GLY A 74 0.00 -15.22 -8.64
N LEU A 75 -1.00 -15.66 -7.86
CA LEU A 75 -0.96 -16.95 -7.15
C LEU A 75 -0.82 -18.14 -8.09
N VAL A 76 -1.40 -18.06 -9.29
CA VAL A 76 -1.45 -19.15 -10.28
C VAL A 76 -0.09 -19.39 -10.98
N LYS A 77 0.83 -18.40 -10.96
CA LYS A 77 2.03 -18.41 -11.82
C LYS A 77 3.39 -18.54 -11.10
N GLY A 78 3.40 -18.73 -9.78
CA GLY A 78 4.62 -18.98 -8.98
C GLY A 78 5.25 -17.73 -8.31
N TYR A 79 6.38 -17.93 -7.60
CA TYR A 79 7.12 -16.86 -6.90
C TYR A 79 7.64 -15.72 -7.81
N PRO A 80 8.27 -15.97 -8.98
CA PRO A 80 8.87 -14.89 -9.78
C PRO A 80 7.83 -13.91 -10.35
N THR A 81 6.62 -14.38 -10.67
CA THR A 81 5.52 -13.50 -11.15
C THR A 81 5.00 -12.58 -10.06
N ARG A 82 5.09 -12.97 -8.78
CA ARG A 82 4.70 -12.11 -7.65
C ARG A 82 5.70 -10.99 -7.43
N VAL A 83 6.99 -11.29 -7.52
CA VAL A 83 8.06 -10.29 -7.47
C VAL A 83 7.91 -9.30 -8.64
N ALA A 84 7.65 -9.78 -9.85
CA ALA A 84 7.40 -8.92 -11.00
C ALA A 84 6.17 -8.01 -10.81
N THR A 85 5.09 -8.54 -10.22
CA THR A 85 3.88 -7.76 -9.90
C THR A 85 4.19 -6.66 -8.88
N PHE A 86 4.95 -6.98 -7.82
CA PHE A 86 5.39 -6.00 -6.83
C PHE A 86 6.23 -4.88 -7.45
N ILE A 87 7.21 -5.24 -8.29
CA ILE A 87 8.06 -4.28 -8.99
C ILE A 87 7.21 -3.37 -9.89
N CYS A 88 6.23 -3.92 -10.60
CA CYS A 88 5.34 -3.13 -11.45
C CYS A 88 4.55 -2.09 -10.63
N PHE A 89 3.96 -2.50 -9.51
CA PHE A 89 3.27 -1.58 -8.60
C PHE A 89 4.22 -0.51 -8.06
N ALA A 90 5.43 -0.89 -7.62
CA ALA A 90 6.43 0.04 -7.13
C ALA A 90 6.80 1.09 -8.19
N VAL A 91 7.05 0.67 -9.44
CA VAL A 91 7.37 1.59 -10.55
C VAL A 91 6.21 2.55 -10.83
N VAL A 92 4.98 2.04 -10.90
CA VAL A 92 3.79 2.88 -11.10
C VAL A 92 3.66 3.91 -9.97
N CYS A 93 3.89 3.52 -8.72
CA CYS A 93 3.79 4.41 -7.58
C CYS A 93 4.89 5.47 -7.56
N VAL A 94 6.13 5.12 -7.89
CA VAL A 94 7.24 6.07 -8.04
C VAL A 94 6.92 7.08 -9.15
N ALA A 95 6.37 6.63 -10.28
CA ALA A 95 5.99 7.50 -11.39
C ALA A 95 4.85 8.46 -10.99
N PHE A 96 3.79 7.95 -10.35
CA PHE A 96 2.69 8.78 -9.85
C PHE A 96 3.15 9.78 -8.79
N ALA A 97 3.98 9.35 -7.84
CA ALA A 97 4.58 10.25 -6.86
C ALA A 97 5.36 11.37 -7.55
N GLY A 98 6.19 11.04 -8.55
CA GLY A 98 6.94 12.04 -9.31
C GLY A 98 6.03 12.99 -10.08
N SER A 99 4.97 12.49 -10.72
CA SER A 99 3.99 13.32 -11.44
C SER A 99 3.23 14.27 -10.51
N ILE A 100 2.77 13.78 -9.36
CA ILE A 100 2.07 14.61 -8.36
C ILE A 100 3.03 15.68 -7.84
N SER A 101 4.26 15.28 -7.44
CA SER A 101 5.29 16.23 -7.00
C SER A 101 5.57 17.30 -8.04
N TYR A 102 5.62 16.94 -9.32
CA TYR A 102 5.84 17.90 -10.41
C TYR A 102 4.66 18.87 -10.60
N ILE A 103 3.42 18.40 -10.44
CA ILE A 103 2.22 19.24 -10.59
C ILE A 103 2.09 20.25 -9.45
N ILE A 104 2.43 19.86 -8.21
CA ILE A 104 2.32 20.75 -7.04
C ILE A 104 3.52 21.67 -6.86
N TRP A 105 4.63 21.39 -7.55
CA TRP A 105 5.89 22.09 -7.36
C TRP A 105 5.84 23.50 -7.93
N ASP A 106 6.24 24.48 -7.12
CA ASP A 106 6.49 25.85 -7.57
C ASP A 106 7.92 26.00 -8.10
N PRO A 107 8.12 26.31 -9.40
CA PRO A 107 9.44 26.50 -9.99
C PRO A 107 10.26 27.63 -9.35
N THR A 108 9.62 28.59 -8.68
CA THR A 108 10.29 29.74 -8.06
C THR A 108 11.07 29.37 -6.79
N GLU A 109 10.71 28.26 -6.14
CA GLU A 109 11.36 27.77 -4.91
C GLU A 109 12.58 26.87 -5.20
N GLY A 110 12.93 26.66 -6.48
CA GLY A 110 14.01 25.78 -6.90
C GLY A 110 13.61 24.30 -6.85
N ARG A 111 14.53 23.38 -7.17
CA ARG A 111 14.22 21.96 -7.36
C ARG A 111 14.23 21.12 -6.07
N THR A 112 14.73 21.66 -4.96
CA THR A 112 14.84 20.91 -3.71
C THR A 112 13.47 20.42 -3.20
N PRO A 113 12.42 21.27 -3.13
CA PRO A 113 11.09 20.84 -2.71
C PRO A 113 10.56 19.70 -3.58
N LEU A 114 10.66 19.83 -4.91
CA LEU A 114 10.24 18.79 -5.88
C LEU A 114 10.76 17.39 -5.51
N PHE A 115 12.08 17.27 -5.31
CA PHE A 115 12.69 15.99 -4.99
C PHE A 115 12.32 15.53 -3.57
N THR A 116 12.25 16.44 -2.60
CA THR A 116 11.80 16.12 -1.25
C THR A 116 10.38 15.53 -1.25
N PHE A 117 9.42 16.12 -1.99
CA PHE A 117 8.10 15.53 -2.17
C PHE A 117 8.14 14.17 -2.81
N TRP A 118 8.90 14.07 -3.90
CA TRP A 118 8.91 12.85 -4.68
C TRP A 118 9.44 11.69 -3.83
N PHE A 119 10.53 11.90 -3.09
CA PHE A 119 11.05 10.90 -2.16
C PHE A 119 10.06 10.61 -1.02
N TYR A 120 9.45 11.63 -0.42
CA TYR A 120 8.51 11.45 0.68
C TYR A 120 7.25 10.66 0.28
N LEU A 121 6.62 11.02 -0.84
CA LEU A 121 5.47 10.31 -1.39
C LEU A 121 5.84 8.89 -1.80
N THR A 122 7.01 8.70 -2.40
CA THR A 122 7.53 7.39 -2.77
C THR A 122 7.74 6.50 -1.54
N GLU A 123 8.34 7.02 -0.48
CA GLU A 123 8.54 6.31 0.78
C GLU A 123 7.21 5.84 1.38
N ILE A 124 6.22 6.74 1.48
CA ILE A 124 4.87 6.39 1.95
C ILE A 124 4.26 5.25 1.12
N GLN A 125 4.36 5.33 -0.20
CA GLN A 125 3.85 4.28 -1.08
C GLN A 125 4.59 2.96 -0.88
N PHE A 126 5.91 2.96 -0.74
CA PHE A 126 6.67 1.74 -0.48
C PHE A 126 6.28 1.09 0.85
N PHE A 127 6.13 1.87 1.91
CA PHE A 127 5.65 1.36 3.20
C PHE A 127 4.25 0.74 3.08
N TYR A 128 3.32 1.44 2.42
CA TYR A 128 1.98 0.94 2.14
C TYR A 128 2.02 -0.42 1.41
N TRP A 129 2.72 -0.50 0.28
CA TRP A 129 2.79 -1.74 -0.51
C TRP A 129 3.48 -2.88 0.24
N PHE A 130 4.50 -2.57 1.04
CA PHE A 130 5.21 -3.55 1.85
C PHE A 130 4.27 -4.21 2.87
N PHE A 131 3.54 -3.41 3.66
CA PHE A 131 2.59 -3.93 4.63
C PHE A 131 1.43 -4.67 3.97
N ASN A 132 0.90 -4.12 2.87
CA ASN A 132 -0.16 -4.76 2.10
C ASN A 132 0.25 -6.17 1.63
N PHE A 133 1.46 -6.31 1.07
CA PHE A 133 2.00 -7.61 0.65
C PHE A 133 2.17 -8.57 1.83
N ILE A 134 2.68 -8.11 2.97
CA ILE A 134 2.82 -8.94 4.18
C ILE A 134 1.46 -9.47 4.61
N VAL A 135 0.44 -8.61 4.70
CA VAL A 135 -0.91 -9.01 5.12
C VAL A 135 -1.50 -10.02 4.13
N LEU A 136 -1.36 -9.80 2.82
CA LEU A 136 -1.82 -10.74 1.80
C LEU A 136 -1.11 -12.10 1.88
N LEU A 137 0.22 -12.10 2.11
CA LEU A 137 1.00 -13.31 2.33
C LEU A 137 0.51 -14.07 3.57
N LEU A 138 0.27 -13.38 4.69
CA LEU A 138 -0.23 -13.99 5.93
C LEU A 138 -1.63 -14.59 5.74
N ILE A 139 -2.53 -13.89 5.05
CA ILE A 139 -3.88 -14.38 4.75
C ILE A 139 -3.81 -15.65 3.89
N ASP A 140 -2.94 -15.70 2.89
CA ASP A 140 -2.81 -16.82 1.96
C ASP A 140 -1.74 -17.86 2.32
N ARG A 141 -1.11 -17.77 3.50
CA ARG A 141 -0.05 -18.71 3.95
C ARG A 141 -0.33 -20.18 3.66
N ARG A 142 -1.58 -20.64 3.87
CA ARG A 142 -2.00 -22.04 3.62
C ARG A 142 -1.93 -22.47 2.16
N LYS A 143 -2.05 -21.55 1.20
CA LYS A 143 -1.90 -21.84 -0.24
C LYS A 143 -0.44 -22.02 -0.66
N PHE A 144 0.51 -21.71 0.22
CA PHE A 144 1.94 -21.82 -0.02
C PHE A 144 2.60 -22.92 0.82
N ALA A 145 1.82 -23.62 1.65
CA ALA A 145 2.32 -24.82 2.32
C ALA A 145 2.57 -25.90 1.25
N PRO A 146 3.70 -26.64 1.30
CA PRO A 146 3.88 -27.81 0.46
C PRO A 146 2.68 -28.73 0.66
N GLN A 147 2.00 -29.10 -0.43
CA GLN A 147 1.00 -30.16 -0.33
C GLN A 147 1.75 -31.43 0.08
N VAL A 148 1.45 -31.95 1.27
CA VAL A 148 1.88 -33.30 1.64
C VAL A 148 1.21 -34.22 0.62
N PRO A 149 1.96 -35.00 -0.17
CA PRO A 149 1.35 -35.92 -1.11
C PRO A 149 0.43 -36.84 -0.31
N GLU A 150 -0.84 -36.93 -0.70
CA GLU A 150 -1.75 -37.92 -0.13
C GLU A 150 -1.10 -39.30 -0.30
N PRO A 151 -1.10 -40.14 0.75
CA PRO A 151 -0.57 -41.48 0.61
C PRO A 151 -1.39 -42.19 -0.45
N VAL A 152 -0.72 -42.61 -1.52
CA VAL A 152 -1.28 -43.45 -2.57
C VAL A 152 -1.86 -44.69 -1.88
N GLU A 153 -3.19 -44.81 -1.85
CA GLU A 153 -3.85 -46.07 -1.48
C GLU A 153 -3.40 -47.11 -2.51
N ILE A 154 -2.49 -47.97 -2.08
CA ILE A 154 -2.11 -49.16 -2.85
C ILE A 154 -3.30 -50.11 -2.72
N GLU A 155 -4.19 -50.14 -3.72
CA GLU A 155 -5.17 -51.21 -3.85
C GLU A 155 -4.41 -52.54 -3.90
N SER A 156 -4.57 -53.35 -2.84
CA SER A 156 -4.02 -54.69 -2.79
C SER A 156 -4.74 -55.56 -3.83
N PRO A 157 -4.03 -56.20 -4.78
CA PRO A 157 -4.67 -57.17 -5.66
C PRO A 157 -5.05 -58.41 -4.83
N VAL A 158 -6.35 -58.70 -4.78
CA VAL A 158 -6.92 -59.97 -4.29
C VAL A 158 -7.13 -60.89 -5.47
#